data_AF-A0A286U1V9-F1
#
_entry.id   AF-A0A286U1V9-F1
#
_cell.length_a   1.000
_cell.length_b   1.000
_cell.length_c   1.000
_cell.angle_alpha   90.00
_cell.angle_beta   90.00
_cell.angle_gamma   90.00
#
_symmetry.space_group_name_H-M   'P 1'
#
loop_
_entity.id
_entity.type
_entity.pdbx_description
1 polymer ?
#
loop_
_entity_poly.entity_id
_entity_poly.type
_entity_poly.pdbx_seq_one_letter_code
_entity_poly.pdbx_strand_id
1 'polypeptide(L)'
;MKKNYWWLMVVMVFVVSFMISSAFVHAQTDNTETQWEYKIVYAKDKGSMKQQVKQDLPALNELGRKGWELVTVQYSNYYFKRKIRKK
;
A
#
# COMPACT_ATOMS: atom_id res chain seq x y z
N MET A 1 -6.02 33.79 -47.79
CA MET A 1 -6.79 32.97 -46.84
C MET A 1 -5.94 31.92 -46.10
N LYS A 2 -4.75 32.27 -45.56
CA LYS A 2 -3.87 31.31 -44.84
C LYS A 2 -3.72 31.56 -43.34
N LYS A 3 -4.08 32.76 -42.83
CA LYS A 3 -3.89 33.15 -41.42
C LYS A 3 -4.84 32.42 -40.45
N ASN A 4 -6.06 32.09 -40.87
CA ASN A 4 -7.04 31.45 -39.98
C ASN A 4 -6.68 30.00 -39.64
N TYR A 5 -6.00 29.28 -40.55
CA TYR A 5 -5.62 27.88 -40.31
C TYR A 5 -4.56 27.74 -39.22
N TRP A 6 -3.62 28.67 -39.18
CA TRP A 6 -2.56 28.67 -38.19
C TRP A 6 -3.10 28.96 -36.79
N TRP A 7 -4.01 29.93 -36.68
CA TRP A 7 -4.68 30.24 -35.41
C TRP A 7 -5.54 29.07 -34.90
N LEU A 8 -6.27 28.39 -35.80
CA LEU A 8 -7.03 27.19 -35.46
C LEU A 8 -6.15 26.04 -34.96
N MET A 9 -4.96 25.84 -35.55
CA MET A 9 -4.03 24.81 -35.05
C MET A 9 -3.55 25.09 -33.62
N VAL A 10 -3.24 26.35 -33.29
CA VAL A 10 -2.80 26.72 -31.94
C VAL A 10 -3.92 26.46 -30.91
N VAL A 11 -5.16 26.82 -31.24
CA VAL A 11 -6.31 26.59 -30.37
C VAL A 11 -6.55 25.09 -30.16
N MET A 12 -6.46 24.28 -31.22
CA MET A 12 -6.64 22.82 -31.12
C MET A 12 -5.57 22.17 -30.24
N VAL A 13 -4.30 22.58 -30.37
CA VAL A 13 -3.23 22.08 -29.50
C VAL A 13 -3.49 22.46 -28.04
N PHE A 14 -3.92 23.69 -27.77
CA PHE A 14 -4.20 24.14 -26.41
C PHE A 14 -5.35 23.39 -25.75
N VAL A 15 -6.43 23.12 -26.49
CA VAL A 15 -7.60 22.35 -26.00
C VAL A 15 -7.20 20.89 -25.71
N VAL A 16 -6.44 20.26 -26.60
CA VAL A 16 -5.97 18.88 -26.40
C VAL A 16 -5.03 18.81 -25.20
N SER A 17 -4.08 19.75 -25.07
CA SER A 17 -3.19 19.82 -23.90
C SER A 17 -3.96 20.05 -22.59
N PHE A 18 -4.97 20.92 -22.59
CA PHE A 18 -5.80 21.19 -21.43
C PHE A 18 -6.65 19.97 -21.01
N MET A 19 -7.20 19.23 -21.98
CA MET A 19 -7.93 17.99 -21.72
C MET A 19 -7.05 16.86 -21.17
N ILE A 20 -5.79 16.78 -21.61
CA ILE A 20 -4.82 15.81 -21.03
C ILE A 20 -4.51 16.19 -19.58
N SER A 21 -4.34 17.48 -19.27
CA SER A 21 -4.11 17.93 -17.89
C SER A 21 -5.28 17.64 -16.96
N SER A 22 -6.52 17.84 -17.40
CA SER A 22 -7.70 17.58 -16.56
C SER A 22 -7.91 16.07 -16.31
N ALA A 23 -7.64 15.22 -17.29
CA ALA A 23 -7.67 13.76 -17.11
C ALA A 23 -6.58 13.27 -16.15
N PHE A 24 -5.37 13.86 -16.22
CA PHE A 24 -4.25 13.50 -15.35
C PHE A 24 -4.48 13.93 -13.89
N VAL A 25 -5.11 15.10 -13.66
CA VAL A 25 -5.48 15.57 -12.32
C VAL A 25 -6.60 14.71 -11.71
N HIS A 26 -7.51 14.15 -12.50
CA HIS A 26 -8.58 13.29 -11.99
C HIS A 26 -8.11 11.87 -11.64
N ALA A 27 -7.14 11.31 -12.37
CA ALA A 27 -6.56 9.99 -12.07
C ALA A 27 -5.69 9.98 -10.80
N GLN A 28 -5.30 11.14 -10.28
CA GLN A 28 -4.39 11.24 -9.13
C GLN A 28 -5.11 11.31 -7.78
N THR A 29 -6.44 11.41 -7.76
CA THR A 29 -7.21 11.65 -6.52
C THR A 29 -7.67 10.37 -5.80
N ASP A 30 -7.54 9.19 -6.41
CA ASP A 30 -7.99 7.91 -5.80
C ASP A 30 -6.84 6.99 -5.34
N ASN A 31 -5.62 7.53 -5.28
CA ASN A 31 -4.51 6.83 -4.64
C ASN A 31 -4.58 7.06 -3.13
N THR A 32 -5.51 6.37 -2.47
CA THR A 32 -5.36 6.07 -1.05
C THR A 32 -4.11 5.21 -0.90
N GLU A 33 -2.94 5.86 -0.77
CA GLU A 33 -1.65 5.21 -0.55
C GLU A 33 -1.80 4.20 0.59
N THR A 34 -1.94 2.92 0.22
CA THR A 34 -2.06 1.84 1.19
C THR A 34 -0.68 1.64 1.78
N GLN A 35 -0.44 2.25 2.93
CA GLN A 35 0.81 2.09 3.67
C GLN A 35 0.72 0.84 4.55
N TRP A 36 1.84 0.16 4.70
CA TRP A 36 1.96 -1.06 5.49
C TRP A 36 2.90 -0.83 6.67
N GLU A 37 2.47 -1.26 7.85
CA GLU A 37 3.30 -1.33 9.05
C GLU A 37 3.79 -2.77 9.22
N TYR A 38 5.06 -2.95 9.59
CA TYR A 38 5.67 -4.26 9.79
C TYR A 38 6.14 -4.43 11.22
N LYS A 39 6.03 -5.65 11.76
CA LYS A 39 6.45 -5.99 13.12
C LYS A 39 7.06 -7.38 13.15
N ILE A 40 8.10 -7.53 13.97
CA ILE A 40 8.76 -8.81 14.25
C ILE A 40 8.53 -9.14 15.73
N VAL A 41 8.14 -10.38 16.00
CA VAL A 41 7.99 -10.91 17.35
C VAL A 41 8.88 -12.12 17.51
N TYR A 42 9.67 -12.14 18.56
CA TYR A 42 10.56 -13.25 18.87
C TYR A 42 9.80 -14.29 19.72
N ALA A 43 9.99 -15.57 19.40
CA ALA A 43 9.47 -16.65 20.23
C ALA A 43 10.12 -16.61 21.61
N LYS A 44 9.34 -16.89 22.65
CA LYS A 44 9.81 -16.82 24.04
C LYS A 44 10.85 -17.88 24.37
N ASP A 45 10.65 -19.09 23.88
CA ASP A 45 11.51 -20.24 24.17
C ASP A 45 12.16 -20.79 22.90
N LYS A 46 13.35 -21.38 23.07
CA LYS A 46 14.04 -22.13 22.01
C LYS A 46 13.51 -23.56 22.00
N GLY A 47 12.90 -23.98 20.89
CA GLY A 47 12.32 -25.31 20.75
C GLY A 47 11.95 -25.61 19.30
N SER A 48 11.25 -26.71 19.06
CA SER A 48 10.72 -26.97 17.72
C SER A 48 9.69 -25.90 17.35
N MET A 49 9.64 -25.52 16.07
CA MET A 49 8.71 -24.48 15.59
C MET A 49 7.25 -24.76 15.98
N LYS A 50 6.82 -26.04 16.00
CA LYS A 50 5.48 -26.42 16.44
C LYS A 50 5.22 -26.14 17.93
N GLN A 51 6.22 -26.34 18.78
CA GLN A 51 6.10 -26.05 20.22
C GLN A 51 6.06 -24.54 20.46
N GLN A 52 6.94 -23.80 19.79
CA GLN A 52 6.99 -22.33 19.85
C GLN A 52 5.65 -21.72 19.47
N VAL A 53 5.09 -22.12 18.32
CA VAL A 53 3.78 -21.61 17.85
C VAL A 53 2.67 -21.92 18.85
N LYS A 54 2.66 -23.11 19.47
CA LYS A 54 1.65 -23.48 20.47
C LYS A 54 1.76 -22.63 21.75
N GLN A 55 2.98 -22.38 22.22
CA GLN A 55 3.22 -21.56 23.41
C GLN A 55 2.87 -20.09 23.16
N ASP A 56 3.25 -19.57 21.99
CA ASP A 56 3.06 -18.16 21.63
C ASP A 56 1.66 -17.87 21.05
N LEU A 57 0.85 -18.91 20.80
CA LEU A 57 -0.48 -18.80 20.20
C LEU A 57 -1.37 -17.71 20.84
N PRO A 58 -1.43 -17.54 22.17
CA PRO A 58 -2.21 -16.46 22.78
C PRO A 58 -1.74 -15.06 22.33
N ALA A 59 -0.42 -14.85 22.28
CA ALA A 59 0.17 -13.57 21.86
C ALA A 59 -0.02 -13.32 20.35
N LEU A 60 0.12 -14.36 19.52
CA LEU A 60 -0.14 -14.26 18.08
C LEU A 60 -1.61 -13.95 17.79
N ASN A 61 -2.54 -14.53 18.55
CA ASN A 61 -3.97 -14.27 18.44
C ASN A 61 -4.34 -12.83 18.84
N GLU A 62 -3.71 -12.28 19.88
CA GLU A 62 -3.90 -10.87 20.25
C GLU A 62 -3.45 -9.92 19.14
N LEU A 63 -2.36 -10.24 18.44
CA LEU A 63 -1.90 -9.46 17.29
C LEU A 63 -2.90 -9.52 16.14
N GLY A 64 -3.45 -10.71 15.85
CA GLY A 64 -4.55 -10.89 14.91
C GLY A 64 -5.76 -9.99 15.23
N ARG A 65 -6.17 -9.95 16.50
CA ARG A 65 -7.26 -9.07 16.97
C ARG A 65 -6.95 -7.58 16.83
N LYS A 66 -5.67 -7.19 16.87
CA LYS A 66 -5.18 -5.82 16.63
C LYS A 66 -5.00 -5.47 15.14
N GLY A 67 -5.42 -6.38 14.25
CA GLY A 67 -5.37 -6.21 12.80
C GLY A 67 -4.03 -6.56 12.17
N TRP A 68 -3.14 -7.26 12.87
CA TRP A 68 -1.89 -7.75 12.32
C TRP A 68 -2.09 -9.10 11.61
N GLU A 69 -1.53 -9.22 10.42
CA GLU A 69 -1.55 -10.42 9.61
C GLU A 69 -0.17 -11.11 9.68
N LEU A 70 -0.14 -12.40 10.01
CA LEU A 70 1.08 -13.19 10.03
C LEU A 70 1.54 -13.46 8.59
N VAL A 71 2.76 -13.04 8.26
CA VAL A 71 3.35 -13.18 6.92
C VAL A 71 4.18 -14.46 6.83
N THR A 72 5.08 -14.66 7.79
CA THR A 72 5.98 -15.81 7.80
C THR A 72 6.53 -16.06 9.19
N VAL A 73 7.04 -17.27 9.38
CA VAL A 73 7.71 -17.70 10.60
C VAL A 73 9.07 -18.28 10.22
N GLN A 74 10.15 -17.73 10.77
CA GLN A 74 11.51 -18.12 10.41
C GLN A 74 12.41 -18.14 11.63
N TYR A 75 13.08 -19.27 11.91
CA TYR A 75 14.07 -19.43 12.99
C TYR A 75 13.66 -18.75 14.31
N SER A 76 12.42 -18.95 14.75
CA SER A 76 11.85 -18.37 15.98
C SER A 76 11.44 -16.89 15.91
N ASN A 77 11.31 -16.34 14.72
CA ASN A 77 10.76 -15.00 14.48
C ASN A 77 9.41 -15.10 13.77
N TYR A 78 8.41 -14.37 14.26
CA TYR A 78 7.11 -14.19 13.62
C TYR A 78 7.06 -12.81 12.98
N TYR A 79 6.85 -12.77 11.67
CA TYR A 79 6.78 -11.54 10.90
C TYR A 79 5.32 -11.19 10.63
N PHE A 80 4.94 -9.98 10.99
CA PHE A 80 3.59 -9.46 10.85
C PHE A 80 3.57 -8.20 9.99
N LYS A 81 2.45 -8.01 9.29
CA LYS A 81 2.14 -6.77 8.57
C LYS A 81 0.73 -6.28 8.93
N ARG A 82 0.47 -4.98 8.80
CA ARG A 82 -0.85 -4.39 8.96
C ARG A 82 -1.03 -3.22 8.01
N LYS A 83 -2.22 -3.07 7.42
CA LYS A 83 -2.57 -1.87 6.64
C LYS A 83 -2.80 -0.70 7.59
N ILE A 84 -2.14 0.42 7.32
CA ILE A 84 -2.41 1.68 8.01
C ILE A 84 -3.05 2.66 7.00
N ARG A 85 -4.10 3.34 7.44
CA ARG A 85 -4.65 4.48 6.70
C ARG A 85 -3.95 5.72 7.23
N LYS A 86 -3.33 6.52 6.35
CA LYS A 86 -2.91 7.88 6.69
C LYS A 86 -4.17 8.64 7.13
N LYS A 87 -4.16 9.15 8.37
CA LYS A 87 -5.16 10.12 8.84
C LYS A 87 -4.83 11.49 8.29
#